data_AF-A0A8K0KCC4-F1
#
_entry.id   AF-A0A8K0KCC4-F1
#
_cell.length_a   1.000
_cell.length_b   1.000
_cell.length_c   1.000
_cell.angle_alpha   90.00
_cell.angle_beta   90.00
_cell.angle_gamma   90.00
#
_symmetry.space_group_name_H-M   'P 1'
#
loop_
_entity.id
_entity.type
_entity.pdbx_description
1 polymer ?
#
loop_
_entity_poly.entity_id
_entity_poly.type
_entity_poly.pdbx_seq_one_letter_code
_entity_poly.pdbx_strand_id
1 'polypeptide(L)'
;MASRSEDILEGFICPICKKDLVTALLLSTHFQEEHNDDQDVLRSLKDLFGKAKKKILKQDVPGQEYFQNQSETEFSQNQSKPGFYSRHQTVGCIRSHMETFRMLRSARVEHYAAETNKLLIRLDKLLIDMPTDPIKRKAHEQQVVPWLNDADVPLCPSCTRPFQLLMRRKHHCRLCGAIMCHECSKFFNIATA
;
A
#
# COMPACT_ATOMS: atom_id res chain seq x y z
N MET A 1 28.56 9.48 24.29
CA MET A 1 27.14 9.80 24.54
C MET A 1 26.33 8.67 23.93
N ALA A 2 25.77 7.79 24.76
CA ALA A 2 25.05 6.61 24.31
C ALA A 2 23.70 7.02 23.69
N SER A 3 23.55 6.78 22.39
CA SER A 3 22.27 6.78 21.69
C SER A 3 21.45 5.62 22.26
N ARG A 4 20.36 5.94 22.98
CA ARG A 4 19.31 4.97 23.29
C ARG A 4 18.67 4.58 21.97
N SER A 5 18.95 3.38 21.49
CA SER A 5 18.13 2.71 20.48
C SER A 5 16.75 2.51 21.11
N GLU A 6 15.74 3.23 20.62
CA GLU A 6 14.36 2.87 20.88
C GLU A 6 14.12 1.53 20.17
N ASP A 7 14.03 0.45 20.97
CA ASP A 7 13.78 -0.88 20.45
C ASP A 7 12.45 -0.88 19.70
N ILE A 8 12.51 -1.15 18.39
CA ILE A 8 11.32 -1.29 17.55
C ILE A 8 10.61 -2.58 18.00
N LEU A 9 9.53 -2.42 18.75
CA LEU A 9 8.70 -3.52 19.21
C LEU A 9 7.81 -4.01 18.05
N GLU A 10 8.18 -5.13 17.45
CA GLU A 10 7.44 -5.82 16.39
C GLU A 10 6.78 -7.11 16.91
N GLY A 11 5.54 -7.41 16.51
CA GLY A 11 4.82 -8.61 16.94
C GLY A 11 3.34 -8.37 17.25
N PHE A 12 2.71 -9.32 17.95
CA PHE A 12 1.29 -9.25 18.34
C PHE A 12 1.13 -8.51 19.67
N ILE A 13 1.45 -7.23 19.66
CA ILE A 13 1.50 -6.38 20.86
C ILE A 13 0.21 -5.56 20.97
N CYS A 14 -0.38 -5.55 22.18
CA CYS A 14 -1.55 -4.74 22.46
C CYS A 14 -1.22 -3.24 22.34
N PRO A 15 -1.94 -2.47 21.51
CA PRO A 15 -1.60 -1.05 21.29
C PRO A 15 -1.91 -0.16 22.50
N ILE A 16 -2.74 -0.64 23.44
CA ILE A 16 -3.16 0.14 24.62
C ILE A 16 -2.21 -0.11 25.79
N CYS A 17 -1.96 -1.38 26.14
CA CYS A 17 -1.14 -1.73 27.30
C CYS A 17 0.28 -2.22 26.95
N LYS A 18 0.63 -2.30 25.66
CA LYS A 18 1.94 -2.76 25.14
C LYS A 18 2.33 -4.17 25.56
N LYS A 19 1.36 -5.02 25.91
CA LYS A 19 1.58 -6.43 26.23
C LYS A 19 1.76 -7.25 24.95
N ASP A 20 2.85 -8.00 24.84
CA ASP A 20 3.04 -8.97 23.75
C ASP A 20 2.19 -10.22 24.00
N LEU A 21 1.34 -10.55 23.03
CA LEU A 21 0.36 -11.62 23.12
C LEU A 21 0.69 -12.77 22.16
N VAL A 22 1.85 -12.72 21.49
CA VAL A 22 2.52 -13.78 20.71
C VAL A 22 1.73 -14.29 19.49
N THR A 23 0.40 -14.27 19.53
CA THR A 23 -0.50 -14.73 18.48
C THR A 23 -1.66 -13.75 18.28
N ALA A 24 -2.18 -13.72 17.04
CA ALA A 24 -3.32 -12.87 16.68
C ALA A 24 -4.58 -13.17 17.51
N LEU A 25 -4.79 -14.44 17.90
CA LEU A 25 -5.96 -14.87 18.67
C LEU A 25 -5.90 -14.29 20.09
N LEU A 26 -4.77 -14.43 20.78
CA LEU A 26 -4.58 -13.91 22.13
C LEU A 26 -4.62 -12.38 22.16
N LEU A 27 -4.07 -11.71 21.13
CA LEU A 27 -4.20 -10.27 20.97
C LEU A 27 -5.66 -9.82 20.88
N SER A 28 -6.45 -10.53 20.08
CA SER A 28 -7.86 -10.21 19.85
C SER A 28 -8.71 -10.46 21.11
N THR A 29 -8.48 -11.58 21.80
CA THR A 29 -9.17 -11.88 23.07
C THR A 29 -8.83 -10.86 24.14
N HIS A 30 -7.55 -10.57 24.33
CA HIS A 30 -7.09 -9.56 25.29
C HIS A 30 -7.67 -8.16 24.99
N PHE A 31 -7.68 -7.75 23.72
CA PHE A 31 -8.25 -6.45 23.34
C PHE A 31 -9.75 -6.37 23.65
N GLN A 32 -10.47 -7.47 23.45
CA GLN A 32 -11.92 -7.52 23.61
C GLN A 32 -12.38 -7.73 25.06
N GLU A 33 -11.55 -8.32 25.91
CA GLU A 33 -11.88 -8.55 27.32
C GLU A 33 -11.37 -7.41 28.21
N GLU A 34 -10.19 -6.85 27.89
CA GLU A 34 -9.49 -5.91 28.79
C GLU A 34 -9.60 -4.44 28.35
N HIS A 35 -10.07 -4.16 27.12
CA HIS A 35 -10.13 -2.80 26.56
C HIS A 35 -11.49 -2.46 25.94
N ASN A 36 -12.57 -3.04 26.47
CA ASN A 36 -13.92 -2.92 25.92
C ASN A 36 -14.72 -1.73 26.45
N ASP A 37 -14.13 -0.52 26.42
CA ASP A 37 -14.88 0.71 26.63
C ASP A 37 -14.81 1.60 25.37
N ASP A 38 -15.95 1.60 24.67
CA ASP A 38 -16.40 2.52 23.61
C ASP A 38 -15.88 2.38 22.17
N GLN A 39 -16.61 1.50 21.45
CA GLN A 39 -17.28 1.69 20.17
C GLN A 39 -16.77 2.77 19.19
N ASP A 40 -16.10 2.31 18.12
CA ASP A 40 -16.51 2.59 16.72
C ASP A 40 -15.67 1.80 15.71
N VAL A 41 -14.44 1.43 16.08
CA VAL A 41 -13.50 0.70 15.19
C VAL A 41 -13.88 -0.78 15.04
N LEU A 42 -14.48 -1.39 16.08
CA LEU A 42 -14.81 -2.81 16.12
C LEU A 42 -15.99 -3.20 15.21
N ARG A 43 -16.85 -2.25 14.84
CA ARG A 43 -18.01 -2.53 13.99
C ARG A 43 -17.62 -2.78 12.53
N SER A 44 -16.64 -2.03 12.02
CA SER A 44 -16.09 -2.22 10.67
C SER A 44 -15.34 -3.55 10.49
N LEU A 45 -14.62 -4.01 11.52
CA LEU A 45 -13.95 -5.32 11.49
C LEU A 45 -14.95 -6.49 11.55
N LYS A 46 -16.03 -6.33 12.31
CA LYS A 46 -17.08 -7.35 12.45
C LYS A 46 -17.84 -7.60 11.14
N ASP A 47 -18.06 -6.56 10.33
CA ASP A 47 -18.74 -6.68 9.03
C ASP A 47 -17.85 -7.29 7.92
N LEU A 48 -16.53 -7.15 8.03
CA LEU A 48 -15.56 -7.78 7.13
C LEU A 48 -15.37 -9.28 7.41
N PHE A 49 -15.38 -9.68 8.68
CA PHE A 49 -15.17 -11.08 9.09
C PHE A 49 -16.46 -11.92 9.15
N GLY A 50 -17.64 -11.28 9.13
CA GLY A 50 -18.94 -11.97 9.23
C GLY A 50 -19.27 -12.92 8.07
N LYS A 51 -18.62 -12.76 6.90
CA LYS A 51 -18.93 -13.56 5.69
C LYS A 51 -17.95 -14.72 5.44
N ALA A 52 -16.80 -14.75 6.09
CA ALA A 52 -15.79 -15.81 5.89
C ALA A 52 -15.85 -16.95 6.94
N LYS A 53 -16.68 -16.82 7.98
CA LYS A 53 -16.65 -17.75 9.12
C LYS A 53 -17.45 -19.05 8.93
N LYS A 54 -18.32 -19.15 7.93
CA LYS A 54 -19.23 -20.32 7.79
C LYS A 54 -18.72 -21.49 6.94
N LYS A 55 -17.52 -21.42 6.34
CA LYS A 55 -16.98 -22.52 5.51
C LYS A 55 -15.64 -23.11 5.97
N ILE A 56 -14.96 -22.51 6.96
CA ILE A 56 -13.65 -22.98 7.45
C ILE A 56 -13.75 -23.62 8.86
N LEU A 57 -14.83 -23.39 9.60
CA LEU A 57 -15.00 -23.83 11.00
C LEU A 57 -15.97 -25.02 11.16
N LYS A 58 -15.82 -26.03 10.30
CA LYS A 58 -16.39 -27.36 10.54
C LYS A 58 -15.38 -28.42 10.08
N GLN A 59 -14.32 -28.58 10.86
CA GLN A 59 -13.66 -29.86 11.00
C GLN A 59 -13.31 -30.00 12.47
N ASP A 60 -13.92 -31.01 13.08
CA ASP A 60 -13.90 -31.30 14.50
C ASP A 60 -12.46 -31.58 14.95
N VAL A 61 -12.00 -30.88 15.99
CA VAL A 61 -10.76 -31.22 16.70
C VAL A 61 -11.15 -31.64 18.11
N PRO A 62 -11.27 -32.95 18.38
CA PRO A 62 -11.32 -33.47 19.73
C PRO A 62 -9.90 -33.72 20.23
N GLY A 63 -9.54 -33.12 21.38
CA GLY A 63 -8.32 -33.52 22.09
C GLY A 63 -7.60 -32.38 22.80
N GLN A 64 -8.24 -31.81 23.82
CA GLN A 64 -7.52 -31.16 24.92
C GLN A 64 -7.96 -31.95 26.14
N GLU A 65 -7.04 -32.72 26.74
CA GLU A 65 -6.94 -32.97 28.19
C GLU A 65 -5.80 -33.97 28.51
N TYR A 66 -4.91 -33.48 29.37
CA TYR A 66 -4.13 -34.15 30.42
C TYR A 66 -3.26 -35.39 30.13
N PHE A 67 -1.96 -35.15 30.35
CA PHE A 67 -0.97 -36.11 30.82
C PHE A 67 -1.41 -36.72 32.16
N GLN A 68 -1.66 -38.03 32.22
CA GLN A 68 -1.35 -38.86 33.39
C GLN A 68 -1.35 -40.36 33.05
N ASN A 69 -0.18 -40.97 33.24
CA ASN A 69 0.11 -42.34 33.65
C ASN A 69 -0.94 -43.43 33.39
N GLN A 70 -0.58 -44.42 32.56
CA GLN A 70 -0.85 -45.82 32.87
C GLN A 70 0.10 -46.77 32.13
N SER A 71 0.31 -47.89 32.80
CA SER A 71 1.47 -48.77 32.81
C SER A 71 1.37 -49.97 31.87
N GLU A 72 2.55 -50.55 31.62
CA GLU A 72 2.80 -51.98 31.40
C GLU A 72 2.26 -52.64 30.12
N THR A 73 3.14 -52.70 29.12
CA THR A 73 3.35 -53.95 28.38
C THR A 73 4.85 -54.26 28.38
N GLU A 74 5.17 -55.46 28.83
CA GLU A 74 6.51 -55.97 29.10
C GLU A 74 7.40 -55.93 27.85
N PHE A 75 8.43 -55.09 27.90
CA PHE A 75 9.52 -55.13 26.93
C PHE A 75 10.55 -56.14 27.41
N SER A 76 10.48 -57.37 26.90
CA SER A 76 11.59 -58.30 26.97
C SER A 76 12.81 -57.63 26.36
N GLN A 77 13.88 -57.57 27.16
CA GLN A 77 15.17 -57.02 26.80
C GLN A 77 15.67 -57.66 25.51
N ASN A 78 15.58 -56.94 24.39
CA ASN A 78 16.54 -57.06 23.30
C ASN A 78 16.57 -55.75 22.52
N GLN A 79 17.59 -54.96 22.84
CA GLN A 79 17.96 -53.75 22.12
C GLN A 79 18.25 -54.09 20.65
N SER A 80 17.28 -53.84 19.79
CA SER A 80 17.55 -53.50 18.39
C SER A 80 16.65 -52.32 18.05
N LYS A 81 17.26 -51.13 18.09
CA LYS A 81 16.62 -49.85 17.74
C LYS A 81 15.82 -50.04 16.45
N PRO A 82 14.55 -49.59 16.37
CA PRO A 82 13.90 -49.45 15.07
C PRO A 82 14.83 -48.55 14.27
N GLY A 83 15.35 -49.07 13.16
CA GLY A 83 16.27 -48.33 12.31
C GLY A 83 15.63 -47.01 11.95
N PHE A 84 16.05 -45.95 12.63
CA PHE A 84 15.92 -44.59 12.14
C PHE A 84 16.70 -44.62 10.83
N TYR A 85 16.01 -44.89 9.72
CA TYR A 85 16.46 -44.40 8.44
C TYR A 85 16.46 -42.89 8.62
N SER A 86 17.60 -42.39 9.08
CA SER A 86 18.06 -41.04 8.80
C SER A 86 18.14 -40.98 7.28
N ARG A 87 16.98 -40.79 6.63
CA ARG A 87 16.95 -40.30 5.27
C ARG A 87 17.56 -38.93 5.39
N HIS A 88 18.80 -38.83 4.94
CA HIS A 88 19.47 -37.57 4.70
C HIS A 88 18.49 -36.68 3.95
N GLN A 89 17.87 -35.73 4.64
CA GLN A 89 17.00 -34.75 4.02
C GLN A 89 17.93 -33.83 3.23
N THR A 90 18.08 -34.10 1.94
CA THR A 90 18.84 -33.22 1.07
C THR A 90 18.14 -31.87 1.02
N VAL A 91 18.93 -30.80 1.03
CA VAL A 91 18.41 -29.42 0.84
C VAL A 91 17.50 -29.42 -0.38
N GLY A 92 16.25 -29.00 -0.19
CA GLY A 92 15.28 -28.90 -1.27
C GLY A 92 15.70 -27.85 -2.30
N CYS A 93 15.07 -27.83 -3.47
CA CYS A 93 15.36 -26.79 -4.45
C CYS A 93 14.72 -25.45 -4.02
N ILE A 94 15.53 -24.39 -3.95
CA ILE A 94 15.02 -23.02 -3.83
C ILE A 94 14.77 -22.49 -5.23
N ARG A 95 13.56 -21.99 -5.48
CA ARG A 95 13.21 -21.27 -6.71
C ARG A 95 12.77 -19.87 -6.35
N SER A 96 13.29 -18.88 -7.06
CA SER A 96 12.91 -17.48 -6.89
C SER A 96 12.10 -17.01 -8.08
N HIS A 97 10.92 -16.46 -7.83
CA HIS A 97 10.08 -15.80 -8.83
C HIS A 97 10.27 -14.27 -8.83
N MET A 98 11.31 -13.77 -8.14
CA MET A 98 11.57 -12.34 -8.00
C MET A 98 11.84 -11.66 -9.34
N GLU A 99 12.52 -12.33 -10.27
CA GLU A 99 12.80 -11.82 -11.62
C GLU A 99 11.48 -11.52 -12.37
N THR A 100 10.58 -12.50 -12.42
CA THR A 100 9.26 -12.38 -13.08
C THR A 100 8.40 -11.33 -12.39
N PHE A 101 8.40 -11.29 -11.06
CA PHE A 101 7.71 -10.27 -10.29
C PHE A 101 8.22 -8.86 -10.60
N ARG A 102 9.55 -8.67 -10.63
CA ARG A 102 10.17 -7.37 -10.95
C ARG A 102 9.81 -6.94 -12.36
N MET A 103 9.89 -7.82 -13.35
CA MET A 103 9.56 -7.51 -14.74
C MET A 103 8.10 -7.06 -14.90
N LEU A 104 7.15 -7.78 -14.32
CA LEU A 104 5.73 -7.41 -14.39
C LEU A 104 5.47 -6.08 -13.65
N ARG A 105 6.13 -5.88 -12.51
CA ARG A 105 5.99 -4.66 -11.72
C ARG A 105 6.68 -3.46 -12.38
N SER A 106 7.85 -3.65 -12.99
CA SER A 106 8.66 -2.58 -13.58
C SER A 106 7.90 -1.92 -14.72
N ALA A 107 7.25 -2.70 -15.59
CA ALA A 107 6.41 -2.15 -16.66
C ALA A 107 5.34 -1.15 -16.16
N ARG A 108 4.70 -1.43 -15.01
CA ARG A 108 3.72 -0.52 -14.40
C ARG A 108 4.39 0.67 -13.70
N VAL A 109 5.45 0.42 -12.93
CA VAL A 109 6.14 1.46 -12.15
C VAL A 109 6.86 2.46 -13.06
N GLU A 110 7.47 1.98 -14.14
CA GLU A 110 8.18 2.80 -15.13
C GLU A 110 7.24 3.80 -15.80
N HIS A 111 6.00 3.42 -16.12
CA HIS A 111 5.02 4.35 -16.68
C HIS A 111 4.74 5.53 -15.72
N TYR A 112 4.45 5.24 -14.45
CA TYR A 112 4.20 6.31 -13.47
C TYR A 112 5.44 7.15 -13.20
N ALA A 113 6.61 6.52 -13.12
CA ALA A 113 7.87 7.20 -12.91
C ALA A 113 8.19 8.12 -14.09
N ALA A 114 8.01 7.65 -15.34
CA ALA A 114 8.25 8.44 -16.54
C ALA A 114 7.33 9.65 -16.62
N GLU A 115 6.03 9.48 -16.38
CA GLU A 115 5.08 10.60 -16.40
C GLU A 115 5.37 11.62 -15.28
N THR A 116 5.72 11.15 -14.08
CA THR A 116 6.09 12.04 -12.97
C THR A 116 7.40 12.79 -13.25
N ASN A 117 8.44 12.07 -13.70
CA ASN A 117 9.74 12.66 -14.03
C ASN A 117 9.62 13.70 -15.15
N LYS A 118 8.78 13.44 -16.15
CA LYS A 118 8.46 14.38 -17.22
C LYS A 118 7.83 15.66 -16.69
N LEU A 119 6.91 15.57 -15.71
CA LEU A 119 6.34 16.76 -15.07
C LEU A 119 7.40 17.52 -14.26
N LEU A 120 8.24 16.83 -13.50
CA LEU A 120 9.33 17.47 -12.73
C LEU A 120 10.29 18.24 -13.64
N ILE A 121 10.75 17.63 -14.73
CA ILE A 121 11.64 18.26 -15.72
C ILE A 121 10.97 19.48 -16.36
N ARG A 122 9.67 19.39 -16.67
CA ARG A 122 8.92 20.54 -17.22
C ARG A 122 8.78 21.67 -16.22
N LEU A 123 8.51 21.35 -14.96
CA LEU A 123 8.42 22.34 -13.89
C LEU A 123 9.73 23.10 -13.77
N ASP A 124 10.86 22.38 -13.72
CA ASP A 124 12.20 22.97 -13.64
C ASP A 124 12.46 23.97 -14.79
N LYS A 125 12.18 23.58 -16.03
CA LYS A 125 12.29 24.45 -17.22
C LYS A 125 11.36 25.66 -17.20
N LEU A 126 10.21 25.55 -16.54
CA LEU A 126 9.30 26.67 -16.38
C LEU A 126 9.79 27.66 -15.31
N LEU A 127 10.66 27.24 -14.39
CA LEU A 127 11.13 28.05 -13.25
C LEU A 127 12.47 28.75 -13.49
N ILE A 128 13.42 28.11 -14.15
CA ILE A 128 14.82 28.59 -14.18
C ILE A 128 15.02 29.82 -15.09
N ASP A 129 14.31 29.93 -16.21
CA ASP A 129 14.55 30.98 -17.22
C ASP A 129 13.27 31.69 -17.66
N MET A 130 12.45 32.13 -16.70
CA MET A 130 11.16 32.74 -17.02
C MET A 130 11.33 34.18 -17.58
N PRO A 131 10.94 34.45 -18.84
CA PRO A 131 11.01 35.80 -19.39
C PRO A 131 10.07 36.76 -18.64
N THR A 132 10.54 37.97 -18.35
CA THR A 132 9.72 39.02 -17.72
C THR A 132 8.63 39.55 -18.66
N ASP A 133 8.90 39.56 -19.97
CA ASP A 133 7.95 40.00 -21.00
C ASP A 133 6.80 38.98 -21.14
N PRO A 134 5.53 39.40 -20.99
CA PRO A 134 4.38 38.50 -21.02
C PRO A 134 4.23 37.74 -22.35
N ILE A 135 4.63 38.33 -23.48
CA ILE A 135 4.52 37.68 -24.79
C ILE A 135 5.57 36.57 -24.89
N LYS A 136 6.82 36.87 -24.53
CA LYS A 136 7.92 35.91 -24.53
C LYS A 136 7.69 34.79 -23.50
N ARG A 137 7.09 35.13 -22.36
CA ARG A 137 6.72 34.14 -21.34
C ARG A 137 5.71 33.14 -21.86
N LYS A 138 4.64 33.60 -22.54
CA LYS A 138 3.66 32.68 -23.15
C LYS A 138 4.30 31.78 -24.20
N ALA A 139 5.19 32.33 -25.03
CA ALA A 139 5.91 31.55 -26.03
C ALA A 139 6.83 30.49 -25.38
N HIS A 140 7.56 30.86 -24.32
CA HIS A 140 8.37 29.93 -23.52
C HIS A 140 7.54 28.81 -22.90
N GLU A 141 6.42 29.15 -22.26
CA GLU A 141 5.49 28.17 -21.67
C GLU A 141 4.99 27.15 -22.71
N GLN A 142 4.65 27.61 -23.91
CA GLN A 142 4.19 26.76 -25.02
C GLN A 142 5.31 25.93 -25.67
N GLN A 143 6.55 26.43 -25.66
CA GLN A 143 7.71 25.69 -26.14
C GLN A 143 8.10 24.55 -25.19
N VAL A 144 8.01 24.78 -23.88
CA VAL A 144 8.31 23.75 -22.86
C VAL A 144 7.20 22.70 -22.82
N VAL A 145 5.93 23.13 -22.91
CA VAL A 145 4.77 22.25 -22.84
C VAL A 145 3.79 22.57 -23.97
N PRO A 146 3.54 21.62 -24.91
CA PRO A 146 2.53 21.82 -25.94
C PRO A 146 1.14 21.86 -25.31
N TRP A 147 0.40 22.93 -25.57
CA TRP A 147 -0.97 23.08 -25.09
C TRP A 147 -1.93 22.36 -26.03
N LEU A 148 -2.91 21.64 -25.47
CA LEU A 148 -3.95 21.03 -26.28
C LEU A 148 -4.76 22.11 -27.00
N ASN A 149 -5.21 21.81 -28.21
CA ASN A 149 -6.07 22.72 -28.95
C ASN A 149 -7.45 22.76 -28.31
N ASP A 150 -8.04 23.96 -28.28
CA ASP A 150 -9.37 24.14 -27.73
C ASP A 150 -10.42 23.32 -28.50
N ALA A 151 -10.25 23.12 -29.81
CA ALA A 151 -11.20 22.35 -30.62
C ALA A 151 -11.31 20.88 -30.20
N ASP A 152 -10.22 20.30 -29.70
CA ASP A 152 -10.15 18.87 -29.35
C ASP A 152 -10.82 18.55 -28.00
N VAL A 153 -11.13 19.59 -27.20
CA VAL A 153 -11.63 19.43 -25.84
C VAL A 153 -12.96 20.20 -25.66
N PRO A 154 -14.11 19.58 -26.01
CA PRO A 154 -15.43 20.21 -25.87
C PRO A 154 -15.96 20.22 -24.42
N LEU A 155 -15.52 19.25 -23.60
CA LEU A 155 -15.93 19.07 -22.20
C LEU A 155 -14.72 19.15 -21.27
N CYS A 156 -14.91 19.67 -20.05
CA CYS A 156 -13.86 19.67 -19.04
C CYS A 156 -13.50 18.23 -18.62
N PRO A 157 -12.24 17.77 -18.72
CA PRO A 157 -11.85 16.41 -18.34
C PRO A 157 -12.09 16.08 -16.86
N SER A 158 -12.09 17.09 -15.99
CA SER A 158 -12.23 16.89 -14.53
C SER A 158 -13.68 16.84 -14.03
N CYS A 159 -14.60 17.58 -14.67
CA CYS A 159 -15.99 17.69 -14.22
C CYS A 159 -17.02 17.37 -15.31
N THR A 160 -16.56 17.00 -16.50
CA THR A 160 -17.34 16.60 -17.69
C THR A 160 -18.38 17.62 -18.19
N ARG A 161 -18.39 18.84 -17.63
CA ARG A 161 -19.30 19.92 -18.06
C ARG A 161 -18.79 20.57 -19.36
N PRO A 162 -19.71 20.95 -20.27
CA PRO A 162 -19.33 21.61 -21.51
C PRO A 162 -18.78 23.01 -21.27
N PHE A 163 -17.82 23.40 -22.10
CA PHE A 163 -17.33 24.78 -22.11
C PHE A 163 -18.37 25.71 -22.75
N GLN A 164 -18.44 26.94 -22.25
CA GLN A 164 -19.37 27.97 -22.71
C GLN A 164 -18.59 29.27 -22.92
N LEU A 165 -18.86 29.98 -24.02
CA LEU A 165 -18.08 31.15 -24.46
C LEU A 165 -17.94 32.24 -23.39
N LEU A 166 -19.02 32.56 -22.66
CA LEU A 166 -18.97 33.60 -21.62
C LEU A 166 -18.78 33.05 -20.21
N MET A 167 -19.54 32.01 -19.85
CA MET A 167 -19.68 31.54 -18.47
C MET A 167 -18.60 30.52 -18.05
N ARG A 168 -18.10 29.70 -18.98
CA ARG A 168 -17.20 28.58 -18.67
C ARG A 168 -16.07 28.49 -19.69
N ARG A 169 -15.10 29.40 -19.55
CA ARG A 169 -13.93 29.49 -20.43
C ARG A 169 -12.95 28.34 -20.19
N LYS A 170 -12.10 28.11 -21.19
CA LYS A 170 -11.01 27.13 -21.16
C LYS A 170 -9.78 27.73 -20.52
N HIS A 171 -9.10 26.93 -19.70
CA HIS A 171 -7.83 27.27 -19.07
C HIS A 171 -6.82 26.15 -19.28
N HIS A 172 -5.61 26.51 -19.71
CA HIS A 172 -4.52 25.56 -19.89
C HIS A 172 -3.67 25.43 -18.63
N CYS A 173 -3.34 24.20 -18.26
CA CYS A 173 -2.30 23.92 -17.27
C CYS A 173 -0.93 24.12 -17.91
N ARG A 174 -0.08 24.95 -17.29
CA ARG A 174 1.26 25.27 -17.83
C ARG A 174 2.21 24.07 -17.74
N LEU A 175 1.96 23.15 -16.81
CA LEU A 175 2.82 21.99 -16.55
C LEU A 175 2.54 20.80 -17.47
N CYS A 176 1.27 20.55 -17.79
CA CYS A 176 0.88 19.38 -18.60
C CYS A 176 0.18 19.73 -19.92
N GLY A 177 -0.22 20.98 -20.15
CA GLY A 177 -0.88 21.43 -21.37
C GLY A 177 -2.38 21.09 -21.47
N ALA A 178 -2.92 20.36 -20.48
CA ALA A 178 -4.34 19.99 -20.45
C ALA A 178 -5.27 21.20 -20.27
N ILE A 179 -6.49 21.08 -20.77
CA ILE A 179 -7.54 22.09 -20.68
C ILE A 179 -8.51 21.75 -19.55
N MET A 180 -8.91 22.74 -18.76
CA MET A 180 -9.91 22.63 -17.70
C MET A 180 -10.74 23.91 -17.56
N CYS A 181 -11.85 23.83 -16.82
CA CYS A 181 -12.67 25.00 -16.49
C CYS A 181 -12.16 25.73 -15.24
N HIS A 182 -12.59 26.98 -15.03
CA HIS A 182 -12.21 27.80 -13.88
C HIS A 182 -12.42 27.09 -12.53
N GLU A 183 -13.58 26.46 -12.34
CA GLU A 183 -13.91 25.69 -11.12
C GLU A 183 -12.95 24.52 -10.86
N CYS A 184 -12.32 23.98 -11.91
CA CYS A 184 -11.36 22.87 -11.81
C CYS A 184 -9.90 23.32 -11.84
N SER A 185 -9.63 24.59 -12.15
CA SER A 185 -8.28 25.15 -12.11
C SER A 185 -7.97 25.70 -10.72
N LYS A 186 -6.87 25.25 -10.12
CA LYS A 186 -6.28 25.90 -8.94
C LYS A 186 -4.99 26.58 -9.38
N PHE A 187 -4.83 27.84 -9.02
CA PHE A 187 -3.63 28.61 -9.32
C PHE A 187 -2.65 28.44 -8.17
N PHE A 188 -1.45 27.99 -8.47
CA PHE A 188 -0.34 28.00 -7.53
C PHE A 188 0.51 29.23 -7.85
N ASN A 189 0.54 30.20 -6.94
CA ASN A 189 1.38 31.37 -7.10
C ASN A 189 2.81 30.98 -6.76
N ILE A 190 3.64 30.82 -7.78
CA ILE A 190 5.07 30.62 -7.59
C ILE A 190 5.65 32.02 -7.47
N ALA A 191 5.92 32.44 -6.24
CA ALA A 191 6.75 33.61 -6.00
C ALA A 191 8.14 33.28 -6.53
N THR A 192 8.45 33.75 -7.74
CA THR A 192 9.81 33.80 -8.25
C THR A 192 10.59 34.74 -7.34
N ALA A 193 11.48 34.16 -6.53
CA ALA A 193 12.47 34.88 -5.73
C ALA A 193 13.58 35.44 -6.64
#